data_AF-A0A6G2V4R5-F1
#
_entry.id   AF-A0A6G2V4R5-F1
#
_cell.length_a   1.000
_cell.length_b   1.000
_cell.length_c   1.000
_cell.angle_alpha   90.00
_cell.angle_beta   90.00
_cell.angle_gamma   90.00
#
_symmetry.space_group_name_H-M   'P 1'
#
loop_
_entity.id
_entity.type
_entity.pdbx_description
1 polymer ?
#
loop_
_entity_poly.entity_id
_entity_poly.type
_entity_poly.pdbx_seq_one_letter_code
_entity_poly.pdbx_strand_id
1 'polypeptide(L)'
;MDEVEVVVAHSERTTLRVGDMFLKVDADRARIAVEAEALALAPVPVPEVLWQKPSVLALAAVRGRALGRLGEPSPASPAAWAAAGA
;
A
#
# COMPACT_ATOMS: atom_id res chain seq x y z
N MET A 1 5.91 -12.89 17.42
CA MET A 1 5.13 -11.65 17.59
C MET A 1 5.34 -10.86 16.33
N ASP A 2 4.28 -10.35 15.72
CA ASP A 2 4.41 -9.62 14.48
C ASP A 2 5.04 -8.25 14.75
N GLU A 3 6.09 -7.94 13.99
CA GLU A 3 6.77 -6.65 14.07
C GLU A 3 5.86 -5.55 13.51
N VAL A 4 5.89 -4.39 14.17
CA VAL A 4 5.18 -3.19 13.73
C VAL A 4 6.20 -2.21 13.16
N GLU A 5 6.10 -1.94 11.87
CA GLU A 5 6.97 -1.01 11.15
C GLU A 5 6.17 0.22 10.71
N VAL A 6 6.74 1.40 10.91
CA VAL A 6 6.20 2.65 10.35
C VAL A 6 6.80 2.84 8.97
N VAL A 7 6.00 2.58 7.93
CA VAL A 7 6.46 2.65 6.53
C VAL A 7 6.53 4.10 6.05
N VAL A 8 5.50 4.90 6.38
CA VAL A 8 5.44 6.34 6.10
C VAL A 8 4.71 7.02 7.24
N ALA A 9 5.22 8.14 7.74
CA ALA A 9 4.55 8.96 8.74
C ALA A 9 4.53 10.44 8.34
N HIS A 10 3.33 11.00 8.30
CA HIS A 10 3.05 12.42 8.13
C HIS A 10 2.02 12.89 9.17
N SER A 11 1.89 14.21 9.34
CA SER A 11 0.93 14.79 10.30
C SER A 11 -0.53 14.46 9.98
N GLU A 12 -0.87 14.28 8.70
CA GLU A 12 -2.23 13.96 8.27
C GLU A 12 -2.54 12.46 8.25
N ARG A 13 -1.53 11.64 7.96
CA ARG A 13 -1.70 10.21 7.65
C ARG A 13 -0.44 9.40 7.87
N THR A 14 -0.60 8.12 8.13
CA THR A 14 0.50 7.18 8.32
C THR A 14 0.17 5.82 7.73
N THR A 15 1.19 5.09 7.29
CA THR A 15 1.07 3.67 6.91
C THR A 15 1.94 2.84 7.84
N LEU A 16 1.30 1.88 8.50
CA LEU A 16 1.96 0.88 9.33
C LEU A 16 1.98 -0.46 8.61
N ARG A 17 3.02 -1.24 8.83
CA ARG A 17 3.05 -2.66 8.50
C ARG A 17 3.04 -3.47 9.79
N VAL A 18 2.17 -4.48 9.86
CA VAL A 18 2.07 -5.42 10.98
C VAL A 18 2.12 -6.82 10.39
N GLY A 19 3.29 -7.47 10.44
CA GLY A 19 3.52 -8.72 9.71
C GLY A 19 3.29 -8.53 8.20
N ASP A 20 2.30 -9.24 7.63
CA ASP A 20 1.92 -9.14 6.21
C ASP A 20 0.66 -8.28 5.98
N MET A 21 0.25 -7.49 6.96
CA MET A 21 -0.86 -6.54 6.85
C MET A 21 -0.33 -5.10 6.81
N PHE A 22 -0.94 -4.26 5.99
CA PHE A 22 -0.72 -2.82 5.96
C PHE A 22 -1.94 -2.09 6.52
N LEU A 23 -1.71 -1.13 7.41
CA LEU A 23 -2.74 -0.25 7.96
C LEU A 23 -2.50 1.17 7.47
N LYS A 24 -3.43 1.69 6.67
CA LYS A 24 -3.46 3.10 6.26
C LYS A 24 -4.36 3.86 7.22
N VAL A 25 -3.78 4.78 7.96
CA VAL A 25 -4.49 5.64 8.92
C VAL A 25 -4.55 7.04 8.34
N ASP A 26 -5.76 7.59 8.20
CA ASP A 26 -6.00 8.94 7.69
C ASP A 26 -7.11 9.61 8.52
N ALA A 27 -6.91 10.87 8.89
CA ALA A 27 -7.91 11.65 9.61
C ALA A 27 -9.14 11.98 8.74
N ASP A 28 -8.95 12.05 7.42
CA ASP A 28 -10.01 12.28 6.46
C ASP A 28 -10.64 10.95 6.00
N ARG A 29 -11.84 10.69 6.52
CA ARG A 29 -12.60 9.45 6.25
C ARG A 29 -13.02 9.31 4.79
N ALA A 30 -13.20 10.43 4.07
CA ALA A 30 -13.59 10.39 2.67
C ALA A 30 -12.45 9.83 1.80
N ARG A 31 -11.19 10.14 2.14
CA ARG A 31 -10.01 9.60 1.45
C ARG A 31 -9.91 8.08 1.62
N ILE A 32 -10.18 7.58 2.82
CA ILE A 32 -10.21 6.13 3.09
C ILE A 32 -11.28 5.42 2.25
N ALA A 33 -12.50 5.99 2.17
CA ALA A 33 -13.57 5.40 1.38
C ALA A 33 -13.24 5.40 -0.13
N VAL A 34 -12.76 6.52 -0.66
CA VAL A 34 -12.33 6.64 -2.06
C VAL A 34 -11.22 5.64 -2.39
N GLU A 35 -10.26 5.44 -1.47
CA GLU A 35 -9.19 4.47 -1.67
C GLU A 35 -9.72 3.03 -1.74
N ALA A 36 -10.63 2.64 -0.84
CA ALA A 36 -11.24 1.31 -0.89
C ALA A 36 -12.04 1.08 -2.17
N GLU A 37 -12.81 2.08 -2.64
CA GLU A 37 -13.52 2.02 -3.93
C GLU A 37 -12.56 1.92 -5.11
N ALA A 38 -11.48 2.70 -5.11
CA ALA A 38 -10.48 2.66 -6.16
C ALA A 38 -9.79 1.28 -6.27
N LEU A 39 -9.49 0.64 -5.14
CA LEU A 39 -8.95 -0.72 -5.12
C LEU A 39 -9.93 -1.72 -5.76
N ALA A 40 -11.23 -1.60 -5.50
CA ALA A 40 -12.24 -2.48 -6.07
C ALA A 40 -12.41 -2.33 -7.60
N LEU A 41 -12.06 -1.16 -8.15
CA LEU A 41 -12.21 -0.85 -9.58
C LEU A 41 -10.93 -1.06 -10.40
N ALA A 42 -9.79 -1.31 -9.75
CA ALA A 42 -8.50 -1.35 -10.41
C ALA A 42 -8.40 -2.53 -11.41
N PRO A 43 -7.93 -2.31 -12.65
CA PRO A 43 -7.80 -3.36 -13.67
C PRO A 43 -6.49 -4.16 -13.54
N VAL A 44 -5.85 -4.13 -12.37
CA VAL A 44 -4.56 -4.76 -12.07
C VAL A 44 -4.60 -5.42 -10.70
N PRO A 45 -3.69 -6.38 -10.39
CA PRO A 45 -3.61 -6.94 -9.05
C PRO A 45 -3.42 -5.84 -8.00
N VAL A 46 -4.35 -5.80 -7.04
CA VAL A 46 -4.38 -4.88 -5.90
C VAL A 46 -4.35 -5.66 -4.58
N PRO A 47 -4.01 -5.01 -3.46
CA PRO A 47 -4.17 -5.64 -2.16
C PRO A 47 -5.64 -5.93 -1.85
N GLU A 48 -5.88 -7.05 -1.17
CA GLU A 48 -7.19 -7.36 -0.61
C GLU A 48 -7.51 -6.40 0.55
N VAL A 49 -8.73 -5.85 0.57
CA VAL A 49 -9.25 -5.10 1.72
C VAL A 49 -9.70 -6.09 2.79
N LEU A 50 -8.94 -6.19 3.88
CA LEU A 50 -9.25 -7.11 4.99
C LEU A 50 -10.38 -6.57 5.86
N TRP A 51 -10.35 -5.26 6.15
CA TRP A 51 -11.40 -4.55 6.86
C TRP A 51 -11.22 -3.04 6.73
N GLN A 52 -12.29 -2.31 7.01
CA GLN A 52 -12.32 -0.85 7.04
C GLN A 52 -12.95 -0.35 8.34
N LYS A 53 -12.31 0.65 8.96
CA LYS A 53 -12.82 1.46 10.07
C LYS A 53 -12.83 2.93 9.62
N PRO A 54 -13.55 3.83 10.32
CA PRO A 54 -13.74 5.21 9.85
C PRO A 54 -12.45 5.95 9.44
N SER A 55 -11.34 5.71 10.13
CA SER A 55 -10.04 6.36 9.88
C SER A 55 -8.92 5.38 9.55
N VAL A 56 -9.25 4.10 9.32
CA VAL A 56 -8.24 3.06 9.10
C VAL A 56 -8.69 2.08 8.02
N LEU A 57 -7.86 1.88 7.01
CA LEU A 57 -8.02 0.84 5.99
C LEU A 57 -6.95 -0.23 6.19
N ALA A 58 -7.38 -1.49 6.35
CA ALA A 58 -6.48 -2.62 6.47
C ALA A 58 -6.42 -3.41 5.17
N LEU A 59 -5.18 -3.66 4.72
CA LEU A 59 -4.87 -4.23 3.43
C LEU A 59 -3.95 -5.44 3.61
N ALA A 60 -4.16 -6.49 2.84
CA ALA A 60 -3.21 -7.59 2.72
C ALA A 60 -1.95 -7.13 1.95
N ALA A 61 -0.80 -7.76 2.21
CA ALA A 61 0.37 -7.59 1.38
C ALA A 61 0.06 -8.04 -0.07
N VAL A 62 0.47 -7.21 -1.03
CA VAL A 62 0.45 -7.61 -2.45
C VAL A 62 1.61 -8.58 -2.68
N ARG A 63 1.31 -9.73 -3.28
CA ARG A 63 2.35 -10.69 -3.68
C ARG A 63 3.17 -10.10 -4.82
N GLY A 64 4.49 -10.20 -4.73
CA GLY A 64 5.38 -9.76 -5.78
C GLY A 64 6.74 -9.33 -5.25
N ARG A 65 7.54 -8.73 -6.12
CA ARG A 65 8.83 -8.14 -5.76
C ARG A 65 8.82 -6.68 -6.18
N ALA A 66 9.14 -5.79 -5.24
CA ALA A 66 9.32 -4.38 -5.55
C ALA A 66 10.45 -4.21 -6.58
N LEU A 67 10.18 -3.46 -7.67
CA LEU A 67 11.18 -3.16 -8.70
C LEU A 67 12.20 -2.10 -8.24
N GLY A 68 11.87 -1.33 -7.21
CA GLY A 68 12.77 -0.33 -6.64
C GLY A 68 12.30 0.13 -5.26
N ARG A 69 13.13 0.94 -4.61
CA ARG A 69 12.82 1.62 -3.35
C ARG A 69 13.01 3.12 -3.53
N LEU A 70 12.14 3.90 -2.89
CA LEU A 70 12.23 5.35 -2.97
C LEU A 70 13.56 5.82 -2.38
N GLY A 71 14.25 6.73 -3.09
CA GLY A 71 15.54 7.28 -2.68
C GLY A 71 16.75 6.42 -3.05
N GLU A 72 16.55 5.24 -3.67
CA GLU A 72 17.63 4.34 -4.09
C GLU A 72 17.59 4.13 -5.62
N PRO A 73 18.75 3.90 -6.28
CA PRO A 73 18.76 3.41 -7.66
C PRO A 73 18.03 2.06 -7.77
N SER A 74 17.15 1.91 -8.76
CA SER A 74 16.46 0.64 -8.99
C SER A 74 17.43 -0.43 -9.50
N PRO A 75 17.46 -1.63 -8.88
CA PRO A 75 18.24 -2.76 -9.38
C PRO A 75 17.53 -3.53 -10.51
N ALA A 76 16.28 -3.18 -10.83
CA ALA A 76 15.49 -3.86 -11.85
C ALA A 76 15.89 -3.44 -13.26
N SER A 77 15.78 -4.37 -14.22
CA SER A 77 16.08 -4.07 -15.62
C SER A 77 14.99 -3.17 -16.24
N PRO A 78 15.31 -2.42 -17.31
CA PRO A 78 14.30 -1.67 -18.06
C PRO A 78 13.14 -2.55 -18.56
N ALA A 79 13.42 -3.80 -18.94
CA ALA A 79 12.39 -4.75 -19.37
C ALA A 79 11.38 -5.11 -18.26
N ALA A 80 11.84 -5.21 -17.00
CA ALA A 80 10.94 -5.46 -15.87
C ALA A 80 10.02 -4.26 -15.60
N TRP A 81 10.54 -3.04 -15.77
CA TRP A 81 9.73 -1.81 -15.68
C TRP A 81 8.70 -1.71 -16.82
N ALA A 82 9.11 -1.99 -18.05
CA ALA A 82 8.19 -2.02 -19.20
C ALA A 82 7.07 -3.05 -19.01
N ALA A 83 7.38 -4.24 -18.47
CA ALA A 83 6.39 -5.25 -18.15
C ALA A 83 5.39 -4.81 -17.06
N ALA A 84 5.78 -3.86 -16.20
CA ALA A 84 4.91 -3.24 -15.20
C ALA A 84 4.19 -1.97 -15.70
N GLY A 85 4.38 -1.58 -16.98
CA GLY A 85 3.67 -0.48 -17.62
C GLY A 85 4.37 0.88 -17.58
N ALA A 86 5.68 0.92 -17.31
CA ALA A 86 6.50 2.14 -17.45
C ALA A 86 6.87 2.47 -18.90
#